data_AF-A0A367ITR3-F1
#
_entry.id   AF-A0A367ITR3-F1
#
_cell.length_a   1.000
_cell.length_b   1.000
_cell.length_c   1.000
_cell.angle_alpha   90.00
_cell.angle_beta   90.00
_cell.angle_gamma   90.00
#
_symmetry.space_group_name_H-M   'P 1'
#
loop_
_entity.id
_entity.type
_entity.pdbx_description
1 polymer ?
#
loop_
_entity_poly.entity_id
_entity_poly.type
_entity_poly.pdbx_seq_one_letter_code
_entity_poly.pdbx_strand_id
1 'polypeptide(L)'
;MIERFLNEVFLAESPYSDDIYERKTVTLRLMMNSLIPYNKTFEKRSEIAFILWCADHNVRSVREIKVPECILYTLKHEYRDNVAKNIAYILPYHQERIKYLKKEGHKIVGLMQRMVNALFERSLVEKVFVSPCVSTFGSIATRDRGFYERMEDPAHVADLLAYISATEKVYLVVFDLASLTTDKDDLLNFVGENKNLQGIIVDNIPAKNEYHFFTRYQLLNDPNALNDFERNLAPIKRSK
;
A
#
# COMPACT_ATOMS: atom_id res chain seq x y z
N MET A 1 7.13 -16.85 11.73
CA MET A 1 6.08 -17.62 11.02
C MET A 1 4.72 -17.39 11.67
N ILE A 2 4.55 -17.78 12.95
CA ILE A 2 3.28 -17.64 13.69
C ILE A 2 2.74 -16.19 13.67
N GLU A 3 3.58 -15.21 14.00
CA GLU A 3 3.19 -13.78 14.03
C GLU A 3 2.66 -13.31 12.66
N ARG A 4 3.43 -13.55 11.61
CA ARG A 4 3.06 -13.17 10.23
C ARG A 4 1.77 -13.85 9.79
N PHE A 5 1.61 -15.14 10.10
CA PHE A 5 0.38 -15.86 9.78
C PHE A 5 -0.83 -15.23 10.49
N LEU A 6 -0.73 -14.92 11.78
CA LEU A 6 -1.83 -14.29 12.52
C LEU A 6 -2.16 -12.89 11.99
N ASN A 7 -1.13 -12.09 11.67
CA ASN A 7 -1.31 -10.74 11.14
C ASN A 7 -1.78 -10.71 9.67
N GLU A 8 -1.66 -11.81 8.91
CA GLU A 8 -2.24 -11.92 7.56
C GLU A 8 -3.64 -12.55 7.60
N VAL A 9 -3.89 -13.51 8.49
CA VAL A 9 -5.18 -14.23 8.54
C VAL A 9 -6.25 -13.45 9.31
N PHE A 10 -5.88 -12.63 10.29
CA PHE A 10 -6.80 -11.88 11.13
C PHE A 10 -6.47 -10.40 11.11
N LEU A 11 -7.36 -9.60 10.54
CA LEU A 11 -7.20 -8.17 10.34
C LEU A 11 -8.25 -7.39 11.13
N ALA A 12 -7.80 -6.35 11.82
CA ALA A 12 -8.64 -5.40 12.52
C ALA A 12 -9.37 -4.43 11.57
N GLU A 13 -8.66 -4.04 10.52
CA GLU A 13 -9.11 -3.08 9.52
C GLU A 13 -9.49 -3.80 8.23
N SER A 14 -10.35 -3.17 7.42
CA SER A 14 -10.77 -3.73 6.14
C SER A 14 -9.59 -3.84 5.17
N PRO A 15 -9.36 -5.02 4.56
CA PRO A 15 -8.37 -5.18 3.49
C PRO A 15 -8.89 -4.77 2.10
N TYR A 16 -10.13 -4.26 1.99
CA TYR A 16 -10.78 -3.95 0.70
C TYR A 16 -10.72 -5.11 -0.31
N SER A 17 -10.84 -6.34 0.21
CA SER A 17 -10.71 -7.60 -0.52
C SER A 17 -11.77 -8.60 -0.03
N ASP A 18 -13.04 -8.24 -0.21
CA ASP A 18 -14.22 -9.01 0.28
C ASP A 18 -14.39 -10.36 -0.43
N ASP A 19 -13.66 -10.57 -1.53
CA ASP A 19 -13.58 -11.84 -2.26
C ASP A 19 -12.78 -12.91 -1.51
N ILE A 20 -11.80 -12.52 -0.69
CA ILE A 20 -10.90 -13.45 0.03
C ILE A 20 -10.96 -13.33 1.56
N TYR A 21 -11.43 -12.21 2.09
CA TYR A 21 -11.69 -12.02 3.52
C TYR A 21 -13.19 -12.04 3.84
N GLU A 22 -13.54 -12.59 4.99
CA GLU A 22 -14.90 -12.58 5.54
C GLU A 22 -14.92 -11.89 6.90
N ARG A 23 -15.96 -11.08 7.18
CA ARG A 23 -16.17 -10.57 8.55
C ARG A 23 -16.72 -11.69 9.41
N LYS A 24 -15.98 -12.04 10.46
CA LYS A 24 -16.33 -13.15 11.33
C LYS A 24 -16.10 -12.78 12.79
N THR A 25 -16.96 -13.29 13.66
CA THR A 25 -16.69 -13.30 15.10
C THR A 25 -15.52 -14.23 15.38
N VAL A 26 -14.43 -13.66 15.89
CA VAL A 26 -13.19 -14.36 16.19
C VAL A 26 -12.97 -14.34 17.70
N THR A 27 -12.67 -15.54 18.23
CA THR A 27 -12.23 -15.74 19.61
C THR A 27 -10.74 -16.05 19.64
N LEU A 28 -10.08 -15.82 20.78
CA LEU A 28 -8.68 -16.19 20.98
C LEU A 28 -8.44 -17.68 20.75
N ARG A 29 -9.37 -18.53 21.21
CA ARG A 29 -9.33 -19.97 20.94
C ARG A 29 -9.36 -20.31 19.46
N LEU A 30 -10.18 -19.61 18.68
CA LEU A 30 -10.25 -19.82 17.23
C LEU A 30 -8.94 -19.39 16.54
N MET A 31 -8.36 -18.26 16.93
CA MET A 31 -7.05 -17.84 16.43
C MET A 31 -5.96 -18.85 16.76
N MET A 32 -5.90 -19.30 18.02
CA MET A 32 -4.93 -20.28 18.47
C MET A 32 -5.09 -21.61 17.72
N ASN A 33 -6.32 -22.11 17.56
CA ASN A 33 -6.60 -23.35 16.83
C ASN A 33 -6.27 -23.25 15.34
N SER A 34 -6.39 -22.06 14.74
CA SER A 34 -6.04 -21.86 13.32
C SER A 34 -4.55 -22.08 13.02
N LEU A 35 -3.69 -22.04 14.04
CA LEU A 35 -2.25 -22.28 13.92
C LEU A 35 -1.88 -23.75 13.94
N ILE A 36 -2.69 -24.60 14.59
CA ILE A 36 -2.36 -26.01 14.86
C ILE A 36 -1.96 -26.78 13.58
N PRO A 37 -2.63 -26.61 12.42
CA PRO A 37 -2.24 -27.31 11.19
C PRO A 37 -0.83 -26.97 10.69
N TYR A 38 -0.32 -25.78 11.03
CA TYR A 38 0.94 -25.25 10.50
C TYR A 38 2.05 -25.21 11.54
N ASN A 39 1.69 -25.20 12.83
CA ASN A 39 2.62 -25.02 13.92
C ASN A 39 2.09 -25.60 15.24
N LYS A 40 2.92 -26.44 15.89
CA LYS A 40 2.56 -27.13 17.14
C LYS A 40 2.87 -26.34 18.42
N THR A 41 3.45 -25.14 18.34
CA THR A 41 3.87 -24.33 19.50
C THR A 41 2.75 -24.12 20.51
N PHE A 42 1.49 -24.00 20.06
CA PHE A 42 0.33 -23.73 20.91
C PHE A 42 -0.63 -24.92 21.07
N GLU A 43 -0.31 -26.10 20.54
CA GLU A 43 -1.19 -27.29 20.57
C GLU A 43 -1.59 -27.72 22.00
N LYS A 44 -0.71 -27.47 22.99
CA LYS A 44 -0.92 -27.81 24.40
C LYS A 44 -0.80 -26.59 25.34
N ARG A 45 -0.91 -25.37 24.80
CA ARG A 45 -0.78 -24.14 25.59
C ARG A 45 -2.14 -23.56 25.93
N SER A 46 -2.22 -22.83 27.03
CA SER A 46 -3.43 -22.10 27.43
C SER A 46 -3.62 -20.84 26.59
N GLU A 47 -4.86 -20.36 26.52
CA GLU A 47 -5.19 -19.07 25.86
C GLU A 47 -4.43 -17.91 26.51
N ILE A 48 -4.22 -17.94 27.83
CA ILE A 48 -3.42 -16.93 28.56
C ILE A 48 -1.98 -16.89 28.03
N ALA A 49 -1.35 -18.05 27.86
CA ALA A 49 0.01 -18.11 27.31
C ALA A 49 0.08 -17.63 25.86
N PHE A 50 -0.98 -17.83 25.08
CA PHE A 50 -1.10 -17.33 23.72
C PHE A 50 -1.25 -15.80 23.68
N ILE A 51 -2.08 -15.21 24.54
CA ILE A 51 -2.25 -13.74 24.65
C ILE A 51 -0.93 -13.07 25.00
N LEU A 52 -0.24 -13.56 26.03
CA LEU A 52 1.06 -13.01 26.45
C LEU A 52 2.07 -13.05 25.31
N TRP A 53 2.14 -14.17 24.59
CA TRP A 53 3.01 -14.29 23.42
C TRP A 53 2.64 -13.29 22.30
N CYS A 54 1.34 -13.12 22.03
CA CYS A 54 0.86 -12.18 21.02
C CYS A 54 1.19 -10.71 21.35
N ALA A 55 1.16 -10.36 22.65
CA ALA A 55 1.55 -9.04 23.13
C ALA A 55 3.04 -8.77 22.85
N ASP A 56 3.91 -9.74 23.17
CA ASP A 56 5.36 -9.64 22.96
C ASP A 56 5.76 -9.59 21.47
N HIS A 57 4.95 -10.20 20.59
CA HIS A 57 5.25 -10.34 19.16
C HIS A 57 4.39 -9.41 18.28
N ASN A 58 3.78 -8.37 18.86
CA ASN A 58 3.07 -7.33 18.11
C ASN A 58 1.97 -7.87 17.15
N VAL A 59 1.22 -8.89 17.58
CA VAL A 59 0.07 -9.38 16.81
C VAL A 59 -1.07 -8.36 16.92
N ARG A 60 -1.31 -7.63 15.82
CA ARG A 60 -2.17 -6.43 15.81
C ARG A 60 -3.62 -6.78 16.13
N SER A 61 -4.11 -7.88 15.57
CA SER A 61 -5.48 -8.36 15.76
C SER A 61 -5.81 -8.70 17.21
N VAL A 62 -4.84 -9.13 18.01
CA VAL A 62 -5.07 -9.46 19.43
C VAL A 62 -5.22 -8.20 20.29
N ARG A 63 -4.65 -7.05 19.87
CA ARG A 63 -4.80 -5.78 20.60
C ARG A 63 -6.23 -5.22 20.56
N GLU A 64 -7.00 -5.63 19.55
CA GLU A 64 -8.40 -5.24 19.33
C GLU A 64 -9.38 -6.16 20.06
N ILE A 65 -8.92 -7.32 20.53
CA ILE A 65 -9.72 -8.26 21.31
C ILE A 65 -9.77 -7.78 22.76
N LYS A 66 -10.54 -6.70 23.00
CA LYS A 66 -10.85 -6.18 24.35
C LYS A 66 -12.05 -6.89 25.01
N VAL A 67 -12.77 -7.70 24.23
CA VAL A 67 -13.96 -8.47 24.63
C VAL A 67 -13.78 -9.92 24.19
N PRO A 68 -14.47 -10.90 24.82
CA PRO A 68 -14.33 -12.33 24.51
C PRO A 68 -14.58 -12.68 23.03
N GLU A 69 -15.31 -11.80 22.32
CA GLU A 69 -15.67 -11.92 20.92
C GLU A 69 -15.38 -10.59 20.20
N CYS A 70 -14.60 -10.63 19.13
CA CYS A 70 -14.29 -9.47 18.29
C CYS A 70 -14.63 -9.79 16.83
N ILE A 71 -15.23 -8.84 16.10
CA ILE A 71 -15.49 -9.01 14.67
C ILE A 71 -14.25 -8.57 13.90
N LEU A 72 -13.55 -9.53 13.29
CA LEU A 72 -12.35 -9.28 12.49
C LEU A 72 -12.60 -9.66 11.02
N TYR A 73 -11.84 -9.05 10.13
CA TYR A 73 -11.71 -9.54 8.76
C TYR A 73 -10.79 -10.76 8.80
N THR A 74 -11.34 -11.91 8.44
CA THR A 74 -10.69 -13.20 8.55
C THR A 74 -10.47 -13.79 7.16
N LEU A 75 -9.25 -14.21 6.85
CA LEU A 75 -8.96 -14.86 5.57
C LEU A 75 -9.74 -16.17 5.46
N LYS A 76 -10.45 -16.38 4.35
CA LYS A 76 -11.20 -17.61 4.09
C LYS A 76 -10.27 -18.83 4.16
N HIS A 77 -10.78 -19.93 4.68
CA HIS A 77 -9.99 -21.12 5.01
C HIS A 77 -9.16 -21.65 3.84
N GLU A 78 -9.73 -21.65 2.63
CA GLU A 78 -9.10 -22.11 1.39
C GLU A 78 -7.79 -21.39 1.02
N TYR A 79 -7.57 -20.16 1.50
CA TYR A 79 -6.32 -19.40 1.22
C TYR A 79 -5.24 -19.57 2.30
N ARG A 80 -5.58 -20.13 3.47
CA ARG A 80 -4.67 -20.16 4.64
C ARG A 80 -3.46 -21.08 4.43
N ASP A 81 -3.65 -22.21 3.77
CA ASP A 81 -2.55 -23.12 3.42
C ASP A 81 -1.51 -22.43 2.52
N ASN A 82 -1.98 -21.60 1.58
CA ASN A 82 -1.11 -20.86 0.68
C ASN A 82 -0.31 -19.80 1.44
N VAL A 83 -0.94 -19.07 2.37
CA VAL A 83 -0.26 -18.12 3.26
C VAL A 83 0.81 -18.82 4.09
N ALA A 84 0.49 -19.95 4.73
CA ALA A 84 1.44 -20.72 5.51
C ALA A 84 2.65 -21.19 4.67
N LYS A 85 2.39 -21.71 3.46
CA LYS A 85 3.45 -22.12 2.50
C LYS A 85 4.31 -20.94 2.04
N ASN A 86 3.69 -19.80 1.77
CA ASN A 86 4.38 -18.57 1.36
C ASN A 86 5.37 -18.12 2.43
N ILE A 87 4.92 -18.08 3.68
CA ILE A 87 5.73 -17.65 4.84
C ILE A 87 6.85 -18.65 5.13
N ALA A 88 6.56 -19.95 5.08
CA ALA A 88 7.51 -21.00 5.49
C ALA A 88 8.58 -21.27 4.43
N TYR A 89 8.24 -21.21 3.14
CA TYR A 89 9.10 -21.73 2.08
C TYR A 89 9.41 -20.71 0.99
N ILE A 90 8.39 -20.06 0.41
CA ILE A 90 8.58 -19.25 -0.80
C ILE A 90 9.39 -17.99 -0.49
N LEU A 91 9.06 -17.28 0.58
CA LEU A 91 9.76 -16.06 0.94
C LEU A 91 11.23 -16.31 1.33
N PRO A 92 11.56 -17.26 2.24
CA PRO A 92 12.95 -17.58 2.54
C PRO A 92 13.74 -18.04 1.31
N TYR A 93 13.16 -18.91 0.47
CA TYR A 93 13.83 -19.40 -0.74
C TYR A 93 14.12 -18.26 -1.73
N HIS A 94 13.15 -17.37 -1.94
CA HIS A 94 13.34 -16.20 -2.79
C HIS A 94 14.45 -15.28 -2.27
N GLN A 95 14.47 -15.03 -0.95
CA GLN A 95 15.50 -14.22 -0.30
C GLN A 95 16.89 -14.83 -0.43
N GLU A 96 17.04 -16.15 -0.22
CA GLU A 96 18.31 -16.85 -0.41
C GLU A 96 18.78 -16.79 -1.87
N ARG A 97 17.86 -16.95 -2.83
CA ARG A 97 18.18 -16.80 -4.26
C ARG A 97 18.68 -15.38 -4.59
N ILE A 98 18.04 -14.33 -4.06
CA ILE A 98 18.49 -12.96 -4.23
C ILE A 98 19.88 -12.76 -3.61
N LYS A 99 20.12 -13.28 -2.40
CA LYS A 99 21.44 -13.20 -1.74
C LYS A 99 22.51 -13.90 -2.57
N TYR A 100 22.21 -15.07 -3.13
CA TYR A 100 23.12 -15.79 -4.02
C TYR A 100 23.48 -14.94 -5.26
N LEU A 101 22.48 -14.38 -5.95
CA LEU A 101 22.71 -13.51 -7.12
C LEU A 101 23.58 -12.28 -6.78
N LYS A 102 23.36 -11.67 -5.60
CA LYS A 102 24.21 -10.56 -5.11
C LYS A 102 25.65 -11.00 -4.86
N LYS A 103 25.87 -12.19 -4.30
CA LYS A 103 27.22 -12.76 -4.08
C LYS A 103 27.94 -13.01 -5.41
N GLU A 104 27.21 -13.41 -6.45
CA GLU A 104 27.71 -13.57 -7.82
C GLU A 104 27.94 -12.21 -8.54
N GLY A 105 27.82 -11.07 -7.85
CA GLY A 105 28.08 -9.74 -8.40
C GLY A 105 26.93 -9.14 -9.22
N HIS A 106 25.76 -9.79 -9.28
CA HIS A 106 24.61 -9.26 -10.00
C HIS A 106 23.97 -8.09 -9.23
N LYS A 107 23.67 -7.00 -9.94
CA LYS A 107 22.90 -5.88 -9.39
C LYS A 107 21.41 -6.21 -9.42
N ILE A 108 20.77 -6.18 -8.26
CA ILE A 108 19.33 -6.44 -8.12
C ILE A 108 18.61 -5.09 -8.11
N VAL A 109 17.78 -4.86 -9.14
CA VAL A 109 17.02 -3.62 -9.30
C VAL A 109 15.54 -3.94 -9.12
N GLY A 110 14.85 -3.16 -8.30
CA GLY A 110 13.39 -3.22 -8.18
C GLY A 110 12.71 -2.43 -9.31
N LEU A 111 11.54 -2.89 -9.77
CA LEU A 111 10.79 -2.25 -10.85
C LEU A 111 10.44 -0.78 -10.55
N MET A 112 10.29 -0.42 -9.27
CA MET A 112 10.02 0.95 -8.83
C MET A 112 11.14 1.91 -9.26
N GLN A 113 12.41 1.51 -9.22
CA GLN A 113 13.52 2.35 -9.69
C GLN A 113 13.44 2.59 -11.21
N ARG A 114 13.05 1.57 -11.98
CA ARG A 114 12.85 1.72 -13.43
C ARG A 114 11.69 2.68 -13.73
N MET A 115 10.64 2.69 -12.91
CA MET A 115 9.55 3.66 -13.05
C MET A 115 10.03 5.09 -12.75
N VAL A 116 10.86 5.28 -11.71
CA VAL A 116 11.49 6.57 -11.39
C VAL A 116 12.35 7.05 -12.57
N ASN A 117 13.24 6.19 -13.10
CA ASN A 117 14.09 6.55 -14.23
C ASN A 117 13.25 6.92 -15.47
N ALA A 118 12.17 6.19 -15.73
CA ALA A 118 11.28 6.50 -16.85
C ALA A 118 10.64 7.90 -16.73
N LEU A 119 10.32 8.37 -15.52
CA LEU A 119 9.81 9.74 -15.33
C LEU A 119 10.87 10.80 -15.68
N PHE A 120 12.12 10.59 -15.29
CA PHE A 120 13.22 11.48 -15.66
C PHE A 120 13.50 11.47 -17.16
N GLU A 121 13.61 10.29 -17.76
CA GLU A 121 13.99 10.13 -19.17
C GLU A 121 12.85 10.49 -20.14
N ARG A 122 11.61 10.11 -19.83
CA ARG A 122 10.45 10.31 -20.72
C ARG A 122 9.68 11.59 -20.38
N SER A 123 9.33 11.75 -19.12
CA SER A 123 8.44 12.84 -18.67
C SER A 123 9.21 14.10 -18.28
N LEU A 124 10.55 14.04 -18.33
CA LEU A 124 11.47 15.16 -18.09
C LEU A 124 11.24 15.87 -16.74
N VAL A 125 10.84 15.10 -15.72
CA VAL A 125 10.61 15.66 -14.39
C VAL A 125 11.94 16.06 -13.74
N GLU A 126 11.91 17.14 -12.96
CA GLU A 126 13.10 17.63 -12.23
C GLU A 126 13.28 16.92 -10.88
N LYS A 127 12.17 16.43 -10.30
CA LYS A 127 12.16 15.75 -9.00
C LYS A 127 11.04 14.72 -8.95
N VAL A 128 11.32 13.56 -8.34
CA VAL A 128 10.36 12.47 -8.18
C VAL A 128 10.06 12.27 -6.70
N PHE A 129 8.78 12.14 -6.38
CA PHE A 129 8.30 11.82 -5.03
C PHE A 129 7.57 10.48 -5.06
N VAL A 130 7.76 9.67 -4.03
CA VAL A 130 7.16 8.33 -3.94
C VAL A 130 6.19 8.27 -2.77
N SER A 131 4.93 7.93 -3.05
CA SER A 131 3.93 7.61 -2.04
C SER A 131 3.76 6.08 -2.00
N PRO A 132 4.27 5.38 -0.96
CA PRO A 132 4.23 3.93 -0.88
C PRO A 132 2.82 3.36 -0.66
N CYS A 133 1.90 4.16 -0.11
CA CYS A 133 0.54 3.75 0.19
C CYS A 133 -0.47 4.79 -0.30
N VAL A 134 -1.18 4.48 -1.38
CA VAL A 134 -2.37 5.23 -1.79
C VAL A 134 -3.57 4.44 -1.31
N SER A 135 -4.00 4.67 -0.07
CA SER A 135 -5.24 4.06 0.42
C SER A 135 -6.43 4.87 -0.08
N THR A 136 -7.54 4.18 -0.37
CA THR A 136 -8.80 4.78 -0.82
C THR A 136 -9.49 5.64 0.25
N PHE A 137 -8.92 5.76 1.46
CA PHE A 137 -9.51 6.42 2.63
C PHE A 137 -8.54 7.40 3.34
N GLY A 138 -7.33 7.60 2.81
CA GLY A 138 -6.31 8.45 3.42
C GLY A 138 -6.06 9.71 2.61
N SER A 139 -6.22 10.87 3.25
CA SER A 139 -5.92 12.16 2.61
C SER A 139 -4.46 12.23 2.14
N ILE A 140 -4.23 12.82 0.97
CA ILE A 140 -2.89 13.09 0.44
C ILE A 140 -2.02 13.77 1.51
N ALA A 141 -2.59 14.65 2.34
CA ALA A 141 -1.85 15.40 3.36
C ALA A 141 -1.32 14.56 4.55
N THR A 142 -1.89 13.37 4.79
CA THR A 142 -1.65 12.63 6.04
C THR A 142 -1.25 11.16 5.85
N ARG A 143 -1.46 10.59 4.66
CA ARG A 143 -1.43 9.13 4.45
C ARG A 143 -0.08 8.43 4.57
N ASP A 144 1.05 9.16 4.48
CA ASP A 144 2.39 8.56 4.54
C ASP A 144 3.09 8.76 5.90
N ARG A 145 2.37 9.19 6.95
CA ARG A 145 2.95 9.30 8.31
C ARG A 145 3.17 7.92 8.92
N GLY A 146 4.43 7.52 9.05
CA GLY A 146 4.84 6.38 9.88
C GLY A 146 5.48 5.20 9.15
N PHE A 147 5.90 5.37 7.88
CA PHE A 147 6.41 4.27 7.08
C PHE A 147 7.72 4.61 6.34
N TYR A 148 8.80 3.94 6.78
CA TYR A 148 9.98 3.44 6.04
C TYR A 148 11.30 4.25 5.96
N GLU A 149 12.31 3.73 6.66
CA GLU A 149 13.74 4.07 6.58
C GLU A 149 14.51 3.31 5.47
N ARG A 150 13.90 2.95 4.32
CA ARG A 150 14.46 1.88 3.44
C ARG A 150 14.62 2.17 1.95
N MET A 151 14.70 3.43 1.54
CA MET A 151 15.18 3.78 0.20
C MET A 151 16.33 4.77 0.33
N GLU A 152 17.33 4.65 -0.55
CA GLU A 152 18.34 5.69 -0.75
C GLU A 152 17.61 6.90 -1.36
N ASP A 153 17.10 7.79 -0.49
CA ASP A 153 16.63 9.13 -0.82
C ASP A 153 15.30 9.29 -1.61
N PRO A 154 14.14 8.74 -1.17
CA PRO A 154 12.87 9.19 -1.71
C PRO A 154 12.42 10.45 -0.98
N ALA A 155 12.14 11.51 -1.71
CA ALA A 155 11.31 12.59 -1.20
C ALA A 155 9.85 12.09 -1.11
N HIS A 156 9.22 12.23 0.05
CA HIS A 156 7.90 11.66 0.37
C HIS A 156 6.77 12.65 0.05
N VAL A 157 5.51 12.30 0.34
CA VAL A 157 4.38 13.21 0.12
C VAL A 157 4.44 14.46 1.01
N ALA A 158 4.97 14.36 2.24
CA ALA A 158 5.24 15.55 3.05
C ALA A 158 6.28 16.48 2.40
N ASP A 159 7.33 15.89 1.81
CA ASP A 159 8.34 16.64 1.06
C ASP A 159 7.78 17.21 -0.24
N LEU A 160 6.82 16.52 -0.87
CA LEU A 160 6.08 17.02 -2.03
C LEU A 160 5.27 18.26 -1.68
N LEU A 161 4.52 18.23 -0.57
CA LEU A 161 3.73 19.37 -0.10
C LEU A 161 4.63 20.56 0.26
N ALA A 162 5.72 20.30 0.99
CA ALA A 162 6.73 21.32 1.29
C ALA A 162 7.34 21.89 -0.01
N TYR A 163 7.64 21.03 -0.98
CA TYR A 163 8.19 21.45 -2.26
C TYR A 163 7.21 22.28 -3.09
N ILE A 164 5.94 21.87 -3.20
CA ILE A 164 4.91 22.63 -3.93
C ILE A 164 4.69 23.98 -3.25
N SER A 165 4.60 24.02 -1.92
CA SER A 165 4.41 25.29 -1.20
C SER A 165 5.61 26.25 -1.33
N ALA A 166 6.83 25.73 -1.46
CA ALA A 166 8.05 26.53 -1.62
C ALA A 166 8.39 26.90 -3.07
N THR A 167 7.83 26.20 -4.06
CA THR A 167 8.19 26.35 -5.48
C THR A 167 7.03 26.98 -6.25
N GLU A 168 7.27 28.09 -6.95
CA GLU A 168 6.26 28.69 -7.81
C GLU A 168 6.03 27.89 -9.09
N LYS A 169 4.80 27.89 -9.59
CA LYS A 169 4.40 27.34 -10.91
C LYS A 169 4.73 25.85 -11.11
N VAL A 170 4.23 25.00 -10.23
CA VAL A 170 4.49 23.55 -10.27
C VAL A 170 3.45 22.82 -11.13
N TYR A 171 3.89 21.90 -12.00
CA TYR A 171 3.03 20.86 -12.57
C TYR A 171 3.37 19.52 -11.93
N LEU A 172 2.34 18.80 -11.48
CA LEU A 172 2.52 17.47 -10.90
C LEU A 172 2.30 16.41 -11.98
N VAL A 173 3.32 15.60 -12.26
CA VAL A 173 3.19 14.45 -13.17
C VAL A 173 2.87 13.20 -12.36
N VAL A 174 1.82 12.49 -12.75
CA VAL A 174 1.38 11.22 -12.13
C VAL A 174 1.19 10.15 -13.19
N PHE A 175 1.38 8.88 -12.82
CA PHE A 175 1.21 7.77 -13.76
C PHE A 175 -0.26 7.49 -14.06
N ASP A 176 -1.10 7.53 -13.03
CA ASP A 176 -2.55 7.58 -13.14
C ASP A 176 -3.10 8.40 -11.96
N LEU A 177 -4.34 8.87 -12.06
CA LEU A 177 -4.95 9.65 -10.99
C LEU A 177 -5.14 8.82 -9.72
N ALA A 178 -5.39 7.50 -9.86
CA ALA A 178 -5.47 6.56 -8.74
C ALA A 178 -4.15 6.45 -7.95
N SER A 179 -3.00 6.80 -8.54
CA SER A 179 -1.72 6.90 -7.83
C SER A 179 -1.57 8.20 -7.04
N LEU A 180 -2.44 9.17 -7.27
CA LEU A 180 -2.53 10.38 -6.47
C LEU A 180 -3.63 10.27 -5.42
N THR A 181 -4.87 9.92 -5.78
CA THR A 181 -5.97 9.61 -4.85
C THR A 181 -7.13 9.01 -5.65
N THR A 182 -8.00 8.25 -4.98
CA THR A 182 -9.29 7.81 -5.56
C THR A 182 -10.47 8.63 -5.04
N ASP A 183 -10.23 9.55 -4.12
CA ASP A 183 -11.22 10.44 -3.52
C ASP A 183 -11.20 11.80 -4.23
N LYS A 184 -12.34 12.18 -4.83
CA LYS A 184 -12.49 13.46 -5.54
C LYS A 184 -12.39 14.65 -4.60
N ASP A 185 -12.97 14.55 -3.41
CA ASP A 185 -12.97 15.65 -2.44
C ASP A 185 -11.55 15.88 -1.90
N ASP A 186 -10.80 14.80 -1.66
CA ASP A 186 -9.39 14.89 -1.29
C ASP A 186 -8.53 15.50 -2.42
N LEU A 187 -8.79 15.15 -3.69
CA LEU A 187 -8.11 15.79 -4.82
C LEU A 187 -8.41 17.29 -4.88
N LEU A 188 -9.68 17.67 -4.73
CA LEU A 188 -10.11 19.07 -4.76
C LEU A 188 -9.50 19.87 -3.61
N ASN A 189 -9.47 19.30 -2.41
CA ASN A 189 -8.82 19.90 -1.25
C ASN A 189 -7.32 20.06 -1.50
N PHE A 190 -6.64 19.02 -1.99
CA PHE A 190 -5.22 19.07 -2.34
C PHE A 190 -4.92 20.19 -3.35
N VAL A 191 -5.67 20.28 -4.45
CA VAL A 191 -5.49 21.33 -5.47
C VAL A 191 -5.85 22.73 -4.93
N GLY A 192 -6.86 22.80 -4.07
CA GLY A 192 -7.32 24.02 -3.42
C GLY A 192 -6.27 24.63 -2.51
N GLU A 193 -5.69 23.81 -1.63
CA GLU A 193 -4.70 24.20 -0.62
C GLU A 193 -3.34 24.56 -1.25
N ASN A 194 -2.94 23.86 -2.32
CA ASN A 194 -1.64 24.04 -2.96
C ASN A 194 -1.67 25.09 -4.08
N LYS A 195 -1.65 26.39 -3.71
CA LYS A 195 -1.80 27.52 -4.65
C LYS A 195 -0.75 27.59 -5.77
N ASN A 196 0.45 27.08 -5.54
CA ASN A 196 1.52 27.10 -6.54
C ASN A 196 1.36 26.01 -7.60
N LEU A 197 0.52 25.00 -7.35
CA LEU A 197 0.20 23.95 -8.31
C LEU A 197 -0.61 24.55 -9.48
N GLN A 198 -0.08 24.46 -10.70
CA GLN A 198 -0.73 24.98 -11.91
C GLN A 198 -1.58 23.92 -12.59
N GLY A 199 -1.30 22.64 -12.34
CA GLY A 199 -2.03 21.54 -12.93
C GLY A 199 -1.40 20.19 -12.66
N ILE A 200 -2.10 19.15 -13.12
CA ILE A 200 -1.71 17.75 -13.02
C ILE A 200 -1.63 17.17 -14.43
N ILE A 201 -0.53 16.47 -14.71
CA ILE A 201 -0.32 15.74 -15.96
C ILE A 201 -0.40 14.25 -15.65
N VAL A 202 -1.32 13.55 -16.32
CA VAL A 202 -1.47 12.11 -16.19
C VAL A 202 -0.75 11.45 -17.36
N ASP A 203 0.42 10.88 -17.11
CA ASP A 203 1.27 10.24 -18.11
C ASP A 203 0.92 8.75 -18.26
N ASN A 204 -0.07 8.50 -19.11
CA ASN A 204 -0.53 7.17 -19.51
C ASN A 204 0.18 6.63 -20.78
N ILE A 205 1.20 7.32 -21.30
CA ILE A 205 1.87 6.99 -22.56
C ILE A 205 2.33 5.51 -22.62
N PRO A 206 2.96 4.93 -21.57
CA PRO A 206 3.48 3.57 -21.68
C PRO A 206 2.40 2.49 -21.74
N ALA A 207 1.16 2.80 -21.34
CA ALA A 207 0.07 1.82 -21.31
C ALA A 207 -1.00 2.07 -22.37
N LYS A 208 -1.28 3.35 -22.68
CA LYS A 208 -2.39 3.77 -23.54
C LYS A 208 -1.96 4.67 -24.71
N ASN A 209 -0.67 5.04 -24.78
CA ASN A 209 -0.15 5.99 -25.77
C ASN A 209 -0.90 7.35 -25.77
N GLU A 210 -1.33 7.79 -24.59
CA GLU A 210 -2.03 9.06 -24.37
C GLU A 210 -1.48 9.73 -23.10
N TYR A 211 -1.68 11.04 -22.99
CA TYR A 211 -1.49 11.78 -21.75
C TYR A 211 -2.65 12.75 -21.57
N HIS A 212 -2.97 13.07 -20.32
CA HIS A 212 -4.03 14.04 -20.00
C HIS A 212 -3.45 15.20 -19.22
N PHE A 213 -3.95 16.40 -19.51
CA PHE A 213 -3.49 17.63 -18.90
C PHE A 213 -4.66 18.34 -18.23
N PHE A 214 -4.56 18.52 -16.92
CA PHE A 214 -5.57 19.18 -16.11
C PHE A 214 -5.00 20.44 -15.50
N THR A 215 -5.50 21.61 -15.90
CA THR A 215 -5.14 22.86 -15.21
C THR A 215 -5.80 22.94 -13.84
N ARG A 216 -5.19 23.67 -12.90
CA ARG A 216 -5.80 23.98 -11.60
C ARG A 216 -7.15 24.68 -11.77
N TYR A 217 -7.29 25.55 -12.77
CA TYR A 217 -8.55 26.20 -13.06
C TYR A 217 -9.64 25.19 -13.44
N GLN A 218 -9.35 24.26 -14.37
CA GLN A 218 -10.29 23.21 -14.75
C GLN A 218 -10.66 22.33 -13.55
N LEU A 219 -9.67 21.89 -12.76
CA LEU A 219 -9.90 21.03 -11.60
C LEU A 219 -10.80 21.68 -10.54
N LEU A 220 -10.72 22.99 -10.34
CA LEU A 220 -11.49 23.71 -9.32
C LEU A 220 -12.84 24.24 -9.80
N ASN A 221 -13.04 24.44 -11.11
CA ASN A 221 -14.21 25.15 -11.63
C ASN A 221 -15.05 24.32 -12.62
N ASP A 222 -14.51 23.25 -13.19
CA ASP A 222 -15.26 22.38 -14.09
C ASP A 222 -15.67 21.08 -13.37
N PRO A 223 -16.94 20.92 -13.00
CA PRO A 223 -17.43 19.70 -12.35
C PRO A 223 -17.27 18.45 -13.24
N ASN A 224 -17.15 18.62 -14.56
CA ASN A 224 -16.95 17.51 -15.50
C ASN A 224 -15.48 17.14 -15.72
N ALA A 225 -14.52 17.99 -15.33
CA ALA A 225 -13.09 17.65 -15.43
C ALA A 225 -12.74 16.39 -14.62
N LEU A 226 -13.54 16.09 -13.59
CA LEU A 226 -13.44 14.90 -12.76
C LEU A 226 -14.34 13.74 -13.23
N ASN A 227 -15.06 13.84 -14.34
CA ASN A 227 -15.78 12.69 -14.89
C ASN A 227 -14.83 11.70 -15.59
N ASP A 228 -13.73 12.21 -16.16
CA ASP A 228 -12.62 11.38 -16.64
C ASP A 228 -11.84 10.72 -15.50
N PHE A 229 -11.97 11.23 -14.27
CA PHE A 229 -11.40 10.65 -13.04
C PHE A 229 -12.06 9.30 -12.71
N GLU A 230 -13.39 9.20 -12.82
CA GLU A 230 -14.14 7.96 -12.51
C GLU A 230 -13.87 6.84 -13.53
N ARG A 231 -13.66 7.18 -14.80
CA ARG A 231 -13.39 6.20 -15.87
C ARG A 231 -12.02 5.52 -15.73
N ASN A 232 -11.11 6.06 -14.92
CA ASN A 232 -9.72 5.61 -14.81
C ASN A 232 -9.35 5.02 -13.43
N LEU A 233 -10.34 4.62 -12.62
CA LEU A 233 -10.12 4.01 -11.30
C LEU A 233 -9.53 2.59 -11.34
N ALA A 234 -9.55 1.93 -12.50
CA ALA A 234 -8.91 0.62 -12.65
C ALA A 234 -7.38 0.80 -12.72
N PRO A 235 -6.60 0.18 -11.81
CA PRO A 235 -5.15 0.24 -11.85
C PRO A 235 -4.65 -0.22 -13.22
N ILE A 236 -3.89 0.64 -13.90
CA ILE A 236 -3.31 0.27 -15.18
C ILE A 236 -2.19 -0.73 -14.93
N LYS A 237 -2.16 -1.86 -15.64
CA LYS A 237 -1.08 -2.85 -15.52
C LYS A 237 0.21 -2.27 -16.11
N ARG A 238 1.13 -1.83 -15.24
CA ARG A 238 2.37 -1.09 -15.61
C ARG A 238 3.57 -1.98 -15.97
N SER A 239 3.46 -3.29 -15.76
CA SER A 239 4.45 -4.29 -16.15
C SER A 239 3.75 -5.51 -16.73
N LYS A 240 4.26 -6.07 -17.84
CA LYS A 240 3.77 -7.35 -18.35
C LYS A 240 3.99 -8.46 -17.34
#